data_AF-A0A517Y4X3-F1
#
_entry.id   AF-A0A517Y4X3-F1
#
_cell.length_a   1.000
_cell.length_b   1.000
_cell.length_c   1.000
_cell.angle_alpha   90.00
_cell.angle_beta   90.00
_cell.angle_gamma   90.00
#
_symmetry.space_group_name_H-M   'P 1'
#
loop_
_entity.id
_entity.type
_entity.pdbx_description
1 polymer ?
#
loop_
_entity_poly.entity_id
_entity_poly.type
_entity_poly.pdbx_seq_one_letter_code
_entity_poly.pdbx_strand_id
1 'polypeptide(L)'
;MFSAHSRRGLRYNRTLAGALSWQNGRGMFEQNYHRSFRTLALFALALCSLGWLASCGPMPAPAVKKKPAPKKVAQKPAAKPAQASPKTANNNANDEPPSRPFLPQVPESDAPIKPRKAGTLSDLVKRGEATQNDLPELDDGKIAAAGIRKLTGKHLILYTDVPATVEEVQKLPQIFDLAVPELCKYFGVDPSKLEQWKLVGCLIEDKPRFQGCGLYNGDVPDFPNGFHKGSQFWLYNQPSDYYRRHLMIHEGVHAFMSHWLGGAGPPWYSEGMAELLGTHEWDGQQLKLGFNPPDKTQVPYWGRVKIVRDEYAAQRGMTLLDIFRYDGQAHLKNEAYGWCWAATSFLNQHPQTREAFLALKTDTQDRSIEFSRRLHEKLKPQWPEIAEDWQLYVMQLEYGYDVARAATVRKESVPLPAAGATVNVAADRAWQSTGFEVTAGKTYEISASGRYQLAREPKPWMAEPNGITIEYHQGQPLGILLAAVTSPAAAVNAISPLATPDIIGTSGRLTPRHNGTLYLSLNDSPSKLADNSGACTVQIREVMP
;
A
#
# COMPACT_ATOMS: atom_id res chain seq x y z
N MET A 1 11.56 -61.92 -24.54
CA MET A 1 10.64 -63.05 -24.26
C MET A 1 9.73 -62.60 -23.12
N PHE A 2 8.55 -62.07 -23.48
CA PHE A 2 7.21 -62.63 -23.22
C PHE A 2 6.75 -62.44 -21.75
N SER A 3 5.90 -61.44 -21.43
CA SER A 3 4.41 -61.38 -21.56
C SER A 3 3.74 -62.02 -20.31
N ALA A 4 2.62 -61.57 -19.72
CA ALA A 4 1.48 -60.76 -20.16
C ALA A 4 0.73 -60.19 -18.92
N HIS A 5 0.22 -58.96 -18.99
CA HIS A 5 -1.21 -58.56 -19.09
C HIS A 5 -2.13 -58.73 -17.86
N SER A 6 -2.64 -57.59 -17.38
CA SER A 6 -4.10 -57.34 -17.33
C SER A 6 -4.40 -55.84 -17.21
N ARG A 7 -5.15 -55.35 -18.19
CA ARG A 7 -5.68 -53.99 -18.35
C ARG A 7 -7.05 -53.90 -17.67
N ARG A 8 -7.34 -52.82 -16.97
CA ARG A 8 -8.65 -52.13 -17.04
C ARG A 8 -8.43 -50.63 -16.96
N GLY A 9 -8.74 -49.95 -18.07
CA GLY A 9 -8.80 -48.51 -18.13
C GLY A 9 -10.15 -48.00 -17.63
N LEU A 10 -10.17 -46.79 -17.08
CA LEU A 10 -11.34 -45.93 -17.12
C LEU A 10 -10.96 -44.58 -17.73
N ARG A 11 -11.87 -44.12 -18.59
CA ARG A 11 -11.74 -42.99 -19.50
C ARG A 11 -11.79 -41.65 -18.78
N TYR A 12 -11.13 -40.69 -19.41
CA TYR A 12 -11.28 -39.24 -19.27
C TYR A 12 -12.73 -38.79 -19.05
N ASN A 13 -12.92 -37.86 -18.11
CA ASN A 13 -13.84 -36.75 -18.30
C ASN A 13 -13.16 -35.45 -17.86
N ARG A 14 -12.85 -34.62 -18.86
CA ARG A 14 -12.62 -33.18 -18.73
C ARG A 14 -13.96 -32.54 -18.41
N THR A 15 -14.07 -31.83 -17.29
CA THR A 15 -14.83 -30.57 -17.13
C THR A 15 -14.78 -30.13 -15.68
N LEU A 16 -14.17 -28.97 -15.42
CA LEU A 16 -14.69 -27.86 -14.59
C LEU A 16 -13.53 -26.91 -14.26
N ALA A 17 -13.31 -25.98 -15.18
CA ALA A 17 -12.75 -24.69 -14.85
C ALA A 17 -13.80 -23.94 -14.02
N GLY A 18 -13.56 -23.80 -12.72
CA GLY A 18 -14.34 -22.94 -11.84
C GLY A 18 -13.69 -21.57 -11.75
N ALA A 19 -13.99 -20.69 -12.71
CA ALA A 19 -13.79 -19.27 -12.55
C ALA A 19 -14.88 -18.75 -11.59
N LEU A 20 -14.50 -18.35 -10.37
CA LEU A 20 -15.37 -17.57 -9.49
C LEU A 20 -14.88 -16.13 -9.52
N SER A 21 -15.47 -15.39 -10.45
CA SER A 21 -15.46 -13.94 -10.46
C SER A 21 -16.28 -13.42 -9.27
N TRP A 22 -15.82 -12.31 -8.69
CA TRP A 22 -16.61 -11.43 -7.83
C TRP A 22 -17.74 -10.78 -8.66
N GLN A 23 -18.75 -11.56 -9.01
CA GLN A 23 -20.01 -11.07 -9.57
C GLN A 23 -21.15 -11.96 -9.07
N ASN A 24 -21.72 -11.59 -7.92
CA ASN A 24 -23.16 -11.67 -7.66
C ASN A 24 -23.49 -10.98 -6.33
N GLY A 25 -23.70 -9.67 -6.43
CA GLY A 25 -24.31 -8.82 -5.41
C GLY A 25 -25.18 -7.74 -6.07
N ARG A 26 -25.78 -8.03 -7.24
CA ARG A 26 -26.81 -7.18 -7.86
C ARG A 26 -28.15 -7.77 -7.47
N GLY A 27 -28.88 -7.06 -6.61
CA GLY A 27 -30.24 -7.44 -6.23
C GLY A 27 -30.62 -7.19 -4.79
N MET A 28 -29.97 -6.27 -4.05
CA MET A 28 -30.52 -5.79 -2.77
C MET A 28 -29.93 -4.45 -2.28
N PHE A 29 -29.53 -3.56 -3.20
CA PHE A 29 -28.91 -2.26 -2.84
C PHE A 29 -29.57 -1.04 -3.49
N GLU A 30 -30.80 -1.17 -3.99
CA GLU A 30 -31.50 -0.09 -4.70
C GLU A 30 -32.79 0.40 -4.01
N GLN A 31 -32.90 0.28 -2.68
CA GLN A 31 -34.10 0.76 -1.96
C GLN A 31 -33.91 1.72 -0.77
N ASN A 32 -32.69 2.01 -0.30
CA ASN A 32 -32.54 2.86 0.90
C ASN A 32 -31.73 4.17 0.75
N TYR A 33 -31.37 4.59 -0.46
CA TYR A 33 -30.63 5.85 -0.66
C TYR A 33 -31.42 7.01 -1.31
N HIS A 34 -32.71 6.83 -1.60
CA HIS A 34 -33.53 7.85 -2.29
C HIS A 34 -34.68 8.48 -1.48
N ARG A 35 -34.74 8.31 -0.15
CA ARG A 35 -35.88 8.79 0.67
C ARG A 35 -35.70 10.09 1.47
N SER A 36 -34.66 10.88 1.24
CA SER A 36 -34.46 12.14 2.00
C SER A 36 -34.31 13.43 1.17
N PHE A 37 -34.67 13.43 -0.12
CA PHE A 37 -34.58 14.65 -0.95
C PHE A 37 -35.83 15.00 -1.78
N ARG A 38 -37.02 14.62 -1.31
CA ARG A 38 -38.30 15.01 -1.95
C ARG A 38 -39.37 15.42 -0.93
N THR A 39 -39.09 16.43 -0.12
CA THR A 39 -40.15 17.17 0.60
C THR A 39 -39.73 18.62 0.88
N LEU A 40 -39.57 19.46 -0.16
CA LEU A 40 -39.60 20.93 -0.04
C LEU A 40 -39.54 21.58 -1.44
N ALA A 41 -40.55 21.30 -2.27
CA ALA A 41 -40.78 22.03 -3.51
C ALA A 41 -42.26 21.92 -3.89
N LEU A 42 -43.13 22.56 -3.12
CA LEU A 42 -44.51 22.87 -3.47
C LEU A 42 -45.04 23.82 -2.40
N PHE A 43 -44.80 25.13 -2.56
CA PHE A 43 -45.67 26.22 -2.13
C PHE A 43 -45.02 27.55 -2.51
N ALA A 44 -45.27 27.98 -3.75
CA ALA A 44 -45.10 29.37 -4.15
C ALA A 44 -45.93 29.65 -5.41
N LEU A 45 -47.13 30.21 -5.23
CA LEU A 45 -47.68 31.21 -6.15
C LEU A 45 -48.93 31.89 -5.58
N ALA A 46 -48.98 33.21 -5.85
CA ALA A 46 -50.04 34.21 -5.64
C ALA A 46 -50.16 34.84 -4.23
N LEU A 47 -50.27 36.16 -4.04
CA LEU A 47 -49.96 37.39 -4.78
C LEU A 47 -50.45 38.55 -3.87
N CYS A 48 -49.84 39.74 -4.01
CA CYS A 48 -50.35 41.07 -3.59
C CYS A 48 -50.35 41.37 -2.06
N SER A 49 -50.03 42.57 -1.55
CA SER A 49 -49.72 43.89 -2.12
C SER A 49 -49.55 44.90 -0.96
N LEU A 50 -48.77 45.99 -1.17
CA LEU A 50 -48.78 47.27 -0.43
C LEU A 50 -48.44 47.21 1.08
N GLY A 51 -47.66 48.08 1.73
CA GLY A 51 -47.09 49.39 1.41
C GLY A 51 -46.90 50.13 2.75
N TRP A 52 -45.70 50.70 2.95
CA TRP A 52 -45.39 51.89 3.77
C TRP A 52 -45.33 51.89 5.33
N LEU A 53 -44.28 52.61 5.76
CA LEU A 53 -44.08 53.45 6.96
C LEU A 53 -43.43 52.89 8.26
N ALA A 54 -42.16 53.31 8.42
CA ALA A 54 -41.61 54.13 9.52
C ALA A 54 -41.34 53.51 10.91
N SER A 55 -40.05 53.48 11.29
CA SER A 55 -39.43 54.46 12.21
C SER A 55 -38.35 53.85 13.13
N CYS A 56 -37.48 54.75 13.61
CA CYS A 56 -36.45 54.63 14.65
C CYS A 56 -35.12 53.96 14.25
N GLY A 57 -34.13 54.81 13.94
CA GLY A 57 -32.75 54.43 13.68
C GLY A 57 -31.90 54.22 14.94
N PRO A 58 -30.61 53.86 14.80
CA PRO A 58 -29.66 53.81 15.90
C PRO A 58 -28.55 54.88 15.81
N MET A 59 -28.10 55.33 16.98
CA MET A 59 -26.86 56.12 17.18
C MET A 59 -25.58 55.28 16.93
N PRO A 60 -24.41 55.93 16.73
CA PRO A 60 -23.26 55.33 16.07
C PRO A 60 -22.22 54.71 17.03
N ALA A 61 -21.46 53.74 16.51
CA ALA A 61 -20.23 53.20 17.09
C ALA A 61 -19.00 53.59 16.23
N PRO A 62 -17.78 53.64 16.80
CA PRO A 62 -16.70 54.50 16.31
C PRO A 62 -15.84 53.87 15.20
N ALA A 63 -15.18 54.76 14.46
CA ALA A 63 -14.36 54.49 13.29
C ALA A 63 -13.05 53.73 13.61
N VAL A 64 -12.77 52.69 12.82
CA VAL A 64 -11.45 52.04 12.71
C VAL A 64 -10.96 52.12 11.26
N LYS A 65 -9.69 52.50 11.12
CA LYS A 65 -8.98 52.89 9.89
C LYS A 65 -8.87 51.74 8.87
N LYS A 66 -9.24 52.02 7.60
CA LYS A 66 -9.03 51.14 6.44
C LYS A 66 -7.54 51.09 6.04
N LYS A 67 -6.99 49.87 5.88
CA LYS A 67 -5.79 49.60 5.06
C LYS A 67 -6.22 49.16 3.65
N PRO A 68 -5.49 49.53 2.58
CA PRO A 68 -5.92 49.30 1.21
C PRO A 68 -5.66 47.86 0.71
N ALA A 69 -6.56 47.39 -0.14
CA ALA A 69 -6.53 46.07 -0.79
C ALA A 69 -5.42 45.95 -1.86
N PRO A 70 -4.88 44.74 -2.10
CA PRO A 70 -3.90 44.52 -3.16
C PRO A 70 -4.53 44.48 -4.56
N LYS A 71 -3.79 45.04 -5.53
CA LYS A 71 -4.14 45.18 -6.95
C LYS A 71 -4.29 43.82 -7.64
N LYS A 72 -5.38 43.67 -8.41
CA LYS A 72 -5.57 42.58 -9.40
C LYS A 72 -4.56 42.73 -10.53
N VAL A 73 -3.76 41.70 -10.78
CA VAL A 73 -2.97 41.54 -12.01
C VAL A 73 -3.81 40.77 -13.03
N ALA A 74 -3.92 41.32 -14.23
CA ALA A 74 -4.69 40.78 -15.34
C ALA A 74 -4.04 39.51 -15.92
N GLN A 75 -4.83 38.44 -16.04
CA GLN A 75 -4.46 37.23 -16.78
C GLN A 75 -4.73 37.44 -18.28
N LYS A 76 -3.73 37.10 -19.10
CA LYS A 76 -3.78 37.10 -20.57
C LYS A 76 -4.41 35.79 -21.06
N PRO A 77 -5.24 35.76 -22.13
CA PRO A 77 -5.95 34.54 -22.53
C PRO A 77 -5.00 33.51 -23.19
N ALA A 78 -5.15 32.25 -22.79
CA ALA A 78 -4.47 31.10 -23.38
C ALA A 78 -5.04 30.75 -24.77
N ALA A 79 -4.15 30.42 -25.70
CA ALA A 79 -4.46 29.97 -27.05
C ALA A 79 -4.97 28.52 -27.07
N LYS A 80 -5.95 28.26 -27.96
CA LYS A 80 -6.57 26.95 -28.22
C LYS A 80 -5.57 25.94 -28.81
N PRO A 81 -5.62 24.65 -28.42
CA PRO A 81 -4.96 23.58 -29.16
C PRO A 81 -5.79 23.19 -30.40
N ALA A 82 -5.10 23.03 -31.53
CA ALA A 82 -5.67 22.59 -32.79
C ALA A 82 -6.04 21.10 -32.78
N GLN A 83 -7.21 20.79 -33.34
CA GLN A 83 -7.72 19.45 -33.61
C GLN A 83 -6.96 18.82 -34.79
N ALA A 84 -6.50 17.58 -34.62
CA ALA A 84 -6.06 16.73 -35.72
C ALA A 84 -7.24 15.89 -36.23
N SER A 85 -7.57 16.05 -37.51
CA SER A 85 -8.57 15.25 -38.22
C SER A 85 -7.98 13.89 -38.66
N PRO A 86 -8.82 12.84 -38.78
CA PRO A 86 -8.41 11.47 -39.08
C PRO A 86 -8.24 11.26 -40.59
N LYS A 87 -7.22 10.49 -40.99
CA LYS A 87 -7.13 9.93 -42.35
C LYS A 87 -7.52 8.45 -42.34
N THR A 88 -8.60 8.19 -43.05
CA THR A 88 -9.01 6.88 -43.60
C THR A 88 -8.16 6.54 -44.82
N ALA A 89 -7.77 5.27 -44.96
CA ALA A 89 -7.71 4.57 -46.24
C ALA A 89 -7.66 3.07 -45.98
N ASN A 90 -8.60 2.37 -46.62
CA ASN A 90 -8.90 0.96 -46.50
C ASN A 90 -8.29 0.22 -47.71
N ASN A 91 -7.98 -1.07 -47.52
CA ASN A 91 -8.21 -2.20 -48.43
C ASN A 91 -7.01 -3.07 -48.86
N ASN A 92 -7.17 -4.33 -48.43
CA ASN A 92 -7.11 -5.59 -49.18
C ASN A 92 -5.82 -6.41 -49.24
N ALA A 93 -6.03 -7.65 -48.78
CA ALA A 93 -5.20 -8.83 -48.84
C ALA A 93 -5.06 -9.40 -50.26
N ASN A 94 -3.96 -10.12 -50.48
CA ASN A 94 -3.96 -11.45 -51.09
C ASN A 94 -2.62 -12.16 -50.81
N ASP A 95 -2.74 -13.43 -50.43
CA ASP A 95 -1.70 -14.41 -50.14
C ASP A 95 -0.96 -14.89 -51.41
N GLU A 96 0.38 -15.01 -51.36
CA GLU A 96 1.17 -16.26 -51.45
C GLU A 96 2.69 -15.97 -51.60
N PRO A 97 3.59 -16.89 -51.20
CA PRO A 97 4.96 -16.57 -50.76
C PRO A 97 6.03 -16.76 -51.85
N PRO A 98 7.14 -16.00 -51.82
CA PRO A 98 8.37 -16.41 -52.47
C PRO A 98 9.48 -16.72 -51.46
N SER A 99 9.93 -17.97 -51.51
CA SER A 99 11.33 -18.40 -51.69
C SER A 99 12.45 -17.63 -50.96
N ARG A 100 13.13 -18.35 -50.07
CA ARG A 100 14.40 -18.04 -49.37
C ARG A 100 15.44 -17.28 -50.24
N PRO A 101 16.16 -16.30 -49.67
CA PRO A 101 17.49 -15.93 -50.14
C PRO A 101 18.61 -16.51 -49.25
N PHE A 102 19.49 -17.26 -49.90
CA PHE A 102 20.93 -17.43 -49.69
C PHE A 102 21.59 -16.91 -48.40
N LEU A 103 22.22 -17.83 -47.66
CA LEU A 103 23.27 -17.54 -46.68
C LEU A 103 24.62 -17.38 -47.41
N PRO A 104 25.46 -16.37 -47.08
CA PRO A 104 26.85 -16.31 -47.53
C PRO A 104 27.70 -17.37 -46.81
N GLN A 105 28.54 -18.08 -47.58
CA GLN A 105 29.52 -19.04 -47.07
C GLN A 105 30.64 -18.34 -46.30
N VAL A 106 30.99 -18.89 -45.12
CA VAL A 106 32.16 -18.53 -44.32
C VAL A 106 33.37 -19.31 -44.88
N PRO A 107 34.57 -18.72 -45.04
CA PRO A 107 35.74 -19.46 -45.49
C PRO A 107 36.23 -20.44 -44.42
N GLU A 108 36.50 -21.68 -44.83
CA GLU A 108 37.20 -22.69 -44.02
C GLU A 108 38.62 -22.20 -43.67
N SER A 109 38.93 -22.22 -42.38
CA SER A 109 40.27 -22.02 -41.85
C SER A 109 40.67 -23.30 -41.12
N ASP A 110 41.54 -24.06 -41.77
CA ASP A 110 42.20 -25.25 -41.22
C ASP A 110 43.27 -24.83 -40.19
N ALA A 111 42.90 -24.82 -38.90
CA ALA A 111 43.87 -24.88 -37.81
C ALA A 111 43.28 -25.64 -36.61
N PRO A 112 43.94 -26.68 -36.08
CA PRO A 112 43.43 -27.45 -34.95
C PRO A 112 43.47 -26.64 -33.66
N ILE A 113 42.29 -26.23 -33.17
CA ILE A 113 42.11 -25.63 -31.85
C ILE A 113 42.29 -26.71 -30.79
N LYS A 114 43.33 -26.58 -29.96
CA LYS A 114 43.54 -27.43 -28.76
C LYS A 114 42.33 -27.28 -27.81
N PRO A 115 41.81 -28.37 -27.21
CA PRO A 115 40.63 -28.29 -26.37
C PRO A 115 40.97 -27.55 -25.07
N ARG A 116 40.46 -26.32 -24.94
CA ARG A 116 40.38 -25.61 -23.66
C ARG A 116 39.33 -26.35 -22.84
N LYS A 117 39.68 -26.85 -21.64
CA LYS A 117 38.73 -27.48 -20.72
C LYS A 117 37.56 -26.52 -20.48
N ALA A 118 36.44 -26.78 -21.16
CA ALA A 118 35.20 -26.07 -20.91
C ALA A 118 34.67 -26.53 -19.56
N GLY A 119 34.64 -25.62 -18.58
CA GLY A 119 33.88 -25.84 -17.35
C GLY A 119 32.42 -26.17 -17.71
N THR A 120 31.80 -27.00 -16.90
CA THR A 120 30.43 -27.48 -17.11
C THR A 120 29.43 -26.31 -17.12
N LEU A 121 28.21 -26.52 -17.64
CA LEU A 121 27.12 -25.53 -17.55
C LEU A 121 26.88 -25.08 -16.09
N SER A 122 27.11 -25.99 -15.13
CA SER A 122 27.06 -25.70 -13.70
C SER A 122 28.20 -24.76 -13.26
N ASP A 123 29.40 -24.85 -13.84
CA ASP A 123 30.53 -23.93 -13.57
C ASP A 123 30.38 -22.57 -14.26
N LEU A 124 29.56 -22.48 -15.32
CA LEU A 124 29.18 -21.22 -15.97
C LEU A 124 28.05 -20.51 -15.22
N VAL A 125 27.05 -21.25 -14.75
CA VAL A 125 25.99 -20.73 -13.87
C VAL A 125 26.58 -20.26 -12.53
N LYS A 126 27.44 -21.07 -11.91
CA LYS A 126 28.17 -20.67 -10.68
C LYS A 126 29.08 -19.45 -10.90
N ARG A 127 29.67 -19.28 -12.08
CA ARG A 127 30.45 -18.08 -12.41
C ARG A 127 29.57 -16.85 -12.63
N GLY A 128 28.43 -16.98 -13.29
CA GLY A 128 27.46 -15.90 -13.47
C GLY A 128 26.81 -15.45 -12.15
N GLU A 129 26.59 -16.38 -11.22
CA GLU A 129 26.17 -16.08 -9.84
C GLU A 129 27.32 -15.48 -9.01
N ALA A 130 28.57 -15.92 -9.22
CA ALA A 130 29.73 -15.41 -8.49
C ALA A 130 30.12 -13.97 -8.87
N THR A 131 29.98 -13.57 -10.14
CA THR A 131 30.31 -12.20 -10.60
C THR A 131 29.15 -11.22 -10.46
N GLN A 132 27.96 -11.66 -10.06
CA GLN A 132 26.78 -10.81 -9.91
C GLN A 132 26.99 -9.71 -8.85
N ASN A 133 27.94 -9.93 -7.93
CA ASN A 133 28.26 -9.04 -6.83
C ASN A 133 29.53 -8.20 -7.05
N ASP A 134 30.26 -8.42 -8.14
CA ASP A 134 31.43 -7.61 -8.44
C ASP A 134 31.02 -6.21 -8.91
N LEU A 135 31.83 -5.21 -8.56
CA LEU A 135 31.64 -3.87 -9.13
C LEU A 135 31.99 -3.91 -10.63
N PRO A 136 31.21 -3.22 -11.49
CA PRO A 136 31.52 -3.14 -12.91
C PRO A 136 32.85 -2.41 -13.14
N GLU A 137 33.63 -2.86 -14.13
CA GLU A 137 34.76 -2.10 -14.65
C GLU A 137 34.23 -0.94 -15.51
N LEU A 138 34.49 0.30 -15.08
CA LEU A 138 33.96 1.51 -15.70
C LEU A 138 35.09 2.46 -16.11
N ASP A 139 34.99 3.02 -17.31
CA ASP A 139 35.91 4.05 -17.80
C ASP A 139 35.43 5.44 -17.34
N ASP A 140 35.90 5.86 -16.17
CA ASP A 140 35.58 7.16 -15.60
C ASP A 140 35.94 8.35 -16.53
N GLY A 141 36.98 8.21 -17.35
CA GLY A 141 37.39 9.24 -18.31
C GLY A 141 36.36 9.41 -19.42
N LYS A 142 35.91 8.30 -20.01
CA LYS A 142 34.83 8.29 -21.01
C LYS A 142 33.51 8.79 -20.44
N ILE A 143 33.19 8.40 -19.20
CA ILE A 143 31.96 8.83 -18.50
C ILE A 143 31.98 10.34 -18.25
N ALA A 144 33.09 10.88 -17.73
CA ALA A 144 33.24 12.31 -17.51
C ALA A 144 33.20 13.11 -18.83
N ALA A 145 33.80 12.60 -19.91
CA ALA A 145 33.74 13.20 -21.24
C ALA A 145 32.31 13.27 -21.81
N ALA A 146 31.42 12.36 -21.39
CA ALA A 146 29.99 12.41 -21.71
C ALA A 146 29.18 13.39 -20.84
N GLY A 147 29.83 14.16 -19.97
CA GLY A 147 29.19 15.12 -19.07
C GLY A 147 28.51 14.47 -17.86
N ILE A 148 28.83 13.22 -17.55
CA ILE A 148 28.28 12.48 -16.41
C ILE A 148 29.23 12.64 -15.23
N ARG A 149 28.68 13.06 -14.09
CA ARG A 149 29.40 13.29 -12.84
C ARG A 149 29.43 12.02 -12.01
N LYS A 150 30.50 11.85 -11.24
CA LYS A 150 30.66 10.77 -10.27
C LYS A 150 30.61 11.33 -8.86
N LEU A 151 29.68 10.86 -8.05
CA LEU A 151 29.54 11.18 -6.63
C LEU A 151 29.83 9.90 -5.83
N THR A 152 30.71 9.96 -4.83
CA THR A 152 31.15 8.76 -4.11
C THR A 152 30.86 8.89 -2.62
N GLY A 153 30.09 7.94 -2.10
CA GLY A 153 29.91 7.66 -0.68
C GLY A 153 30.64 6.39 -0.26
N LYS A 154 30.37 5.95 0.97
CA LYS A 154 30.92 4.72 1.54
C LYS A 154 30.35 3.48 0.84
N HIS A 155 29.03 3.42 0.66
CA HIS A 155 28.31 2.27 0.11
C HIS A 155 27.74 2.52 -1.30
N LEU A 156 27.81 3.75 -1.82
CA LEU A 156 27.29 4.08 -3.15
C LEU A 156 28.28 4.92 -3.97
N ILE A 157 28.57 4.47 -5.19
CA ILE A 157 29.09 5.32 -6.26
C ILE A 157 27.91 5.68 -7.15
N LEU A 158 27.55 6.97 -7.22
CA LEU A 158 26.45 7.46 -8.03
C LEU A 158 26.98 8.21 -9.25
N TYR A 159 26.63 7.73 -10.45
CA TYR A 159 26.83 8.43 -11.71
C TYR A 159 25.58 9.21 -12.09
N THR A 160 25.72 10.48 -12.43
CA THR A 160 24.57 11.34 -12.77
C THR A 160 24.92 12.48 -13.73
N ASP A 161 24.04 12.74 -14.68
CA ASP A 161 24.07 13.94 -15.54
C ASP A 161 23.14 15.06 -15.02
N VAL A 162 22.43 14.83 -13.91
CA VAL A 162 21.68 15.89 -13.25
C VAL A 162 22.65 16.99 -12.81
N PRO A 163 22.35 18.29 -13.04
CA PRO A 163 23.27 19.38 -12.73
C PRO A 163 23.70 19.44 -11.26
N ALA A 164 24.92 19.92 -11.01
CA ALA A 164 25.46 20.12 -9.66
C ALA A 164 24.68 21.15 -8.83
N THR A 165 23.93 22.03 -9.51
CA THR A 165 23.06 23.02 -8.87
C THR A 165 21.84 22.41 -8.17
N VAL A 166 21.53 21.13 -8.43
CA VAL A 166 20.51 20.39 -7.68
C VAL A 166 21.16 19.81 -6.42
N GLU A 167 21.15 20.60 -5.33
CA GLU A 167 21.86 20.28 -4.09
C GLU A 167 21.47 18.93 -3.48
N GLU A 168 20.19 18.55 -3.53
CA GLU A 168 19.72 17.27 -3.00
C GLU A 168 20.38 16.06 -3.67
N VAL A 169 20.73 16.16 -4.97
CA VAL A 169 21.46 15.08 -5.66
C VAL A 169 22.86 14.88 -5.07
N GLN A 170 23.49 15.94 -4.56
CA GLN A 170 24.83 15.84 -3.96
C GLN A 170 24.82 15.04 -2.65
N LYS A 171 23.68 15.01 -1.96
CA LYS A 171 23.51 14.34 -0.67
C LYS A 171 23.19 12.85 -0.81
N LEU A 172 22.78 12.40 -2.00
CA LEU A 172 22.30 11.02 -2.22
C LEU A 172 23.27 9.92 -1.74
N PRO A 173 24.58 9.96 -2.05
CA PRO A 173 25.50 8.93 -1.54
C PRO A 173 25.56 8.90 -0.02
N GLN A 174 25.58 10.06 0.65
CA GLN A 174 25.59 10.13 2.10
C GLN A 174 24.29 9.61 2.71
N ILE A 175 23.14 9.93 2.11
CA ILE A 175 21.83 9.42 2.55
C ILE A 175 21.78 7.91 2.39
N PHE A 176 22.33 7.37 1.31
CA PHE A 176 22.46 5.92 1.14
C PHE A 176 23.34 5.30 2.24
N ASP A 177 24.45 5.95 2.60
CA ASP A 177 25.31 5.50 3.69
C ASP A 177 24.57 5.44 5.03
N LEU A 178 23.58 6.32 5.26
CA LEU A 178 22.71 6.31 6.43
C LEU A 178 21.60 5.25 6.36
N ALA A 179 21.19 4.84 5.15
CA ALA A 179 20.20 3.77 4.98
C ALA A 179 20.77 2.40 5.36
N VAL A 180 22.05 2.14 5.09
CA VAL A 180 22.68 0.83 5.31
C VAL A 180 22.58 0.32 6.75
N PRO A 181 22.88 1.12 7.80
CA PRO A 181 22.68 0.70 9.19
C PRO A 181 21.23 0.37 9.53
N GLU A 182 20.25 1.11 9.00
CA GLU A 182 18.83 0.84 9.23
C GLU A 182 18.40 -0.48 8.55
N LEU A 183 18.91 -0.78 7.36
CA LEU A 183 18.71 -2.07 6.69
C LEU A 183 19.35 -3.23 7.49
N CYS A 184 20.58 -3.04 7.97
CA CYS A 184 21.27 -4.02 8.82
C CYS A 184 20.44 -4.33 10.07
N LYS A 185 19.94 -3.29 10.74
CA LYS A 185 19.08 -3.43 11.92
C LYS A 185 17.79 -4.18 11.62
N TYR A 186 17.10 -3.84 10.52
CA TYR A 186 15.86 -4.50 10.14
C TYR A 186 16.08 -5.99 9.82
N PHE A 187 17.08 -6.29 8.99
CA PHE A 187 17.35 -7.66 8.55
C PHE A 187 18.19 -8.48 9.55
N GLY A 188 18.78 -7.86 10.57
CA GLY A 188 19.67 -8.53 11.52
C GLY A 188 20.99 -8.95 10.88
N VAL A 189 21.51 -8.13 9.95
CA VAL A 189 22.82 -8.32 9.33
C VAL A 189 23.84 -7.51 10.12
N ASP A 190 24.99 -8.11 10.42
CA ASP A 190 26.09 -7.44 11.12
C ASP A 190 26.71 -6.33 10.22
N PRO A 191 26.65 -5.04 10.61
CA PRO A 191 27.18 -3.93 9.82
C PRO A 191 28.68 -4.04 9.51
N SER A 192 29.47 -4.75 10.34
CA SER A 192 30.91 -4.93 10.09
C SER A 192 31.20 -5.71 8.80
N LYS A 193 30.27 -6.57 8.37
CA LYS A 193 30.39 -7.31 7.11
C LYS A 193 30.26 -6.40 5.89
N LEU A 194 29.64 -5.23 6.05
CA LEU A 194 29.34 -4.31 4.96
C LEU A 194 30.42 -3.25 4.74
N GLU A 195 31.51 -3.25 5.51
CA GLU A 195 32.55 -2.21 5.42
C GLU A 195 33.08 -1.96 4.01
N GLN A 196 33.19 -3.02 3.20
CA GLN A 196 33.64 -2.97 1.81
C GLN A 196 32.50 -3.07 0.79
N TRP A 197 31.26 -3.27 1.25
CA TRP A 197 30.12 -3.40 0.36
C TRP A 197 29.77 -2.07 -0.28
N LYS A 198 29.64 -2.10 -1.61
CA LYS A 198 29.43 -0.91 -2.42
C LYS A 198 28.56 -1.25 -3.62
N LEU A 199 27.73 -0.30 -4.02
CA LEU A 199 26.91 -0.34 -5.22
C LEU A 199 27.31 0.76 -6.20
N VAL A 200 26.97 0.54 -7.47
CA VAL A 200 27.02 1.57 -8.52
C VAL A 200 25.59 1.95 -8.92
N GLY A 201 25.20 3.18 -8.62
CA GLY A 201 23.92 3.75 -9.03
C GLY A 201 24.07 4.65 -10.25
N CYS A 202 23.06 4.69 -11.11
CA CYS A 202 22.90 5.68 -12.17
C CYS A 202 21.62 6.49 -11.94
N LEU A 203 21.73 7.80 -11.74
CA LEU A 203 20.61 8.75 -11.73
C LEU A 203 20.59 9.49 -13.06
N ILE A 204 19.58 9.19 -13.88
CA ILE A 204 19.56 9.50 -15.32
C ILE A 204 18.56 10.62 -15.63
N GLU A 205 19.03 11.73 -16.18
CA GLU A 205 18.21 12.73 -16.88
C GLU A 205 18.13 12.41 -18.39
N ASP A 206 19.25 12.09 -19.03
CA ASP A 206 19.40 11.87 -20.47
C ASP A 206 19.95 10.45 -20.76
N LYS A 207 19.04 9.48 -20.96
CA LYS A 207 19.35 8.05 -21.21
C LYS A 207 20.42 7.83 -22.30
N PRO A 208 20.35 8.47 -23.49
CA PRO A 208 21.38 8.39 -24.52
C PRO A 208 22.83 8.61 -24.03
N ARG A 209 23.07 9.49 -23.06
CA ARG A 209 24.43 9.74 -22.54
C ARG A 209 24.99 8.53 -21.80
N PHE A 210 24.16 7.90 -20.97
CA PHE A 210 24.53 6.69 -20.24
C PHE A 210 24.76 5.51 -21.19
N GLN A 211 23.99 5.43 -22.28
CA GLN A 211 24.20 4.43 -23.32
C GLN A 211 25.53 4.64 -24.05
N GLY A 212 25.84 5.88 -24.44
CA GLY A 212 27.07 6.21 -25.18
C GLY A 212 28.37 5.93 -24.39
N CYS A 213 28.33 6.09 -23.07
CA CYS A 213 29.48 5.81 -22.21
C CYS A 213 29.56 4.36 -21.69
N GLY A 214 28.51 3.56 -21.86
CA GLY A 214 28.47 2.15 -21.42
C GLY A 214 27.94 1.93 -20.00
N LEU A 215 27.42 2.98 -19.34
CA LEU A 215 26.72 2.84 -18.05
C LEU A 215 25.32 2.23 -18.19
N TYR A 216 24.71 2.30 -19.37
CA TYR A 216 23.44 1.65 -19.69
C TYR A 216 23.61 0.80 -20.94
N ASN A 217 23.62 -0.52 -20.80
CA ASN A 217 23.86 -1.45 -21.91
C ASN A 217 22.58 -2.22 -22.31
N GLY A 218 22.69 -3.07 -23.33
CA GLY A 218 21.54 -3.83 -23.87
C GLY A 218 20.94 -4.88 -22.93
N ASP A 219 21.61 -5.20 -21.81
CA ASP A 219 21.12 -6.17 -20.83
C ASP A 219 20.26 -5.53 -19.73
N VAL A 220 20.11 -4.20 -19.75
CA VAL A 220 19.19 -3.46 -18.89
C VAL A 220 17.86 -3.32 -19.65
N PRO A 221 16.77 -3.96 -19.19
CA PRO A 221 15.48 -3.86 -19.86
C PRO A 221 14.94 -2.42 -19.81
N ASP A 222 13.91 -2.13 -20.59
CA ASP A 222 13.17 -0.90 -20.37
C ASP A 222 12.42 -0.98 -19.04
N PHE A 223 12.51 0.09 -18.24
CA PHE A 223 11.85 0.23 -16.96
C PHE A 223 11.26 1.63 -16.83
N PRO A 224 10.16 1.80 -16.08
CA PRO A 224 9.48 3.09 -15.98
C PRO A 224 10.20 4.09 -15.07
N ASN A 225 10.76 3.62 -13.93
CA ASN A 225 11.30 4.50 -12.90
C ASN A 225 12.67 4.06 -12.38
N GLY A 226 12.80 2.78 -12.02
CA GLY A 226 14.03 2.20 -11.49
C GLY A 226 14.20 0.74 -11.89
N PHE A 227 15.43 0.26 -11.81
CA PHE A 227 15.79 -1.14 -12.01
C PHE A 227 17.11 -1.46 -11.30
N HIS A 228 17.21 -2.65 -10.73
CA HIS A 228 18.40 -3.17 -10.07
C HIS A 228 18.87 -4.49 -10.70
N LYS A 229 20.19 -4.64 -10.82
CA LYS A 229 20.85 -5.90 -11.22
C LYS A 229 22.22 -6.00 -10.56
N GLY A 230 22.37 -6.96 -9.65
CA GLY A 230 23.66 -7.26 -9.02
C GLY A 230 24.18 -6.09 -8.20
N SER A 231 25.43 -5.67 -8.41
CA SER A 231 25.97 -4.48 -7.72
C SER A 231 25.62 -3.15 -8.39
N GLN A 232 24.62 -3.12 -9.28
CA GLN A 232 24.22 -1.93 -10.03
C GLN A 232 22.72 -1.65 -9.92
N PHE A 233 22.37 -0.36 -9.97
CA PHE A 233 21.00 0.08 -10.20
C PHE A 233 20.93 1.33 -11.07
N TRP A 234 19.78 1.53 -11.70
CA TRP A 234 19.47 2.68 -12.54
C TRP A 234 18.12 3.26 -12.13
N LEU A 235 18.02 4.57 -12.08
CA LEU A 235 16.76 5.26 -11.87
C LEU A 235 16.70 6.57 -12.66
N TYR A 236 15.54 6.88 -13.20
CA TYR A 236 15.32 8.16 -13.87
C TYR A 236 15.14 9.28 -12.86
N ASN A 237 15.62 10.47 -13.22
CA ASN A 237 15.42 11.64 -12.40
C ASN A 237 13.93 11.91 -12.18
N GLN A 238 13.59 12.25 -10.94
CA GLN A 238 12.22 12.49 -10.51
C GLN A 238 12.01 13.97 -10.18
N PRO A 239 10.79 14.49 -10.36
CA PRO A 239 10.46 15.89 -10.03
C PRO A 239 10.47 16.17 -8.52
N SER A 240 10.39 15.13 -7.69
CA SER A 240 10.39 15.22 -6.23
C SER A 240 11.71 14.70 -5.67
N ASP A 241 12.35 15.50 -4.82
CA ASP A 241 13.56 15.07 -4.10
C ASP A 241 13.26 13.87 -3.21
N TYR A 242 12.09 13.85 -2.55
CA TYR A 242 11.65 12.68 -1.77
C TYR A 242 11.55 11.44 -2.65
N TYR A 243 10.88 11.52 -3.80
CA TYR A 243 10.64 10.34 -4.63
C TYR A 243 11.93 9.87 -5.31
N ARG A 244 12.85 10.79 -5.65
CA ARG A 244 14.20 10.45 -6.10
C ARG A 244 14.97 9.66 -5.03
N ARG A 245 14.96 10.12 -3.78
CA ARG A 245 15.56 9.41 -2.64
C ARG A 245 14.88 8.06 -2.41
N HIS A 246 13.55 8.02 -2.47
CA HIS A 246 12.75 6.80 -2.32
C HIS A 246 13.17 5.74 -3.33
N LEU A 247 13.27 6.08 -4.62
CA LEU A 247 13.70 5.13 -5.65
C LEU A 247 15.14 4.65 -5.43
N MET A 248 16.07 5.55 -5.05
CA MET A 248 17.44 5.13 -4.73
C MET A 248 17.49 4.12 -3.58
N ILE A 249 16.73 4.38 -2.50
CA ILE A 249 16.67 3.47 -1.36
C ILE A 249 15.95 2.17 -1.75
N HIS A 250 14.86 2.25 -2.51
CA HIS A 250 14.10 1.11 -3.03
C HIS A 250 14.98 0.14 -3.81
N GLU A 251 15.72 0.62 -4.83
CA GLU A 251 16.66 -0.22 -5.57
C GLU A 251 17.80 -0.74 -4.67
N GLY A 252 18.24 0.09 -3.72
CA GLY A 252 19.20 -0.31 -2.69
C GLY A 252 18.72 -1.46 -1.81
N VAL A 253 17.43 -1.52 -1.48
CA VAL A 253 16.82 -2.61 -0.72
C VAL A 253 16.86 -3.90 -1.54
N HIS A 254 16.53 -3.86 -2.83
CA HIS A 254 16.68 -5.03 -3.70
C HIS A 254 18.11 -5.54 -3.73
N ALA A 255 19.09 -4.64 -3.88
CA ALA A 255 20.50 -4.98 -3.88
C ALA A 255 20.96 -5.57 -2.54
N PHE A 256 20.56 -4.95 -1.43
CA PHE A 256 20.85 -5.42 -0.09
C PHE A 256 20.29 -6.83 0.15
N MET A 257 19.02 -7.05 -0.15
CA MET A 257 18.36 -8.34 0.03
C MET A 257 19.02 -9.42 -0.82
N SER A 258 19.23 -9.13 -2.11
CA SER A 258 19.86 -10.08 -3.05
C SER A 258 21.26 -10.50 -2.58
N HIS A 259 22.07 -9.54 -2.11
CA HIS A 259 23.44 -9.80 -1.68
C HIS A 259 23.52 -10.46 -0.29
N TRP A 260 22.86 -9.89 0.71
CA TRP A 260 23.03 -10.26 2.11
C TRP A 260 22.07 -11.34 2.61
N LEU A 261 20.94 -11.53 1.93
CA LEU A 261 19.97 -12.59 2.23
C LEU A 261 20.00 -13.72 1.18
N GLY A 262 20.79 -13.56 0.11
CA GLY A 262 20.89 -14.52 -1.00
C GLY A 262 19.72 -14.46 -1.99
N GLY A 263 18.80 -13.50 -1.84
CA GLY A 263 17.64 -13.33 -2.69
C GLY A 263 16.66 -12.30 -2.13
N ALA A 264 15.62 -11.98 -2.90
CA ALA A 264 14.62 -10.98 -2.54
C ALA A 264 13.19 -11.54 -2.36
N GLY A 265 13.01 -12.86 -2.46
CA GLY A 265 11.70 -13.52 -2.38
C GLY A 265 10.85 -13.37 -3.65
N PRO A 266 9.57 -13.77 -3.60
CA PRO A 266 8.62 -13.59 -4.70
C PRO A 266 8.29 -12.11 -4.94
N PRO A 267 7.72 -11.75 -6.11
CA PRO A 267 7.50 -10.36 -6.51
C PRO A 267 6.84 -9.48 -5.45
N TRP A 268 5.77 -9.95 -4.80
CA TRP A 268 5.05 -9.16 -3.79
C TRP A 268 5.91 -8.81 -2.57
N TYR A 269 6.79 -9.72 -2.15
CA TYR A 269 7.65 -9.55 -0.99
C TYR A 269 8.83 -8.66 -1.37
N SER A 270 9.49 -8.92 -2.50
CA SER A 270 10.60 -8.11 -3.00
C SER A 270 10.20 -6.63 -3.12
N GLU A 271 9.14 -6.37 -3.87
CA GLU A 271 8.65 -5.00 -4.13
C GLU A 271 8.03 -4.37 -2.88
N GLY A 272 7.28 -5.14 -2.10
CA GLY A 272 6.71 -4.66 -0.86
C GLY A 272 7.78 -4.26 0.16
N MET A 273 8.85 -5.05 0.31
CA MET A 273 9.97 -4.71 1.18
C MET A 273 10.71 -3.47 0.72
N ALA A 274 10.95 -3.33 -0.60
CA ALA A 274 11.59 -2.16 -1.17
C ALA A 274 10.73 -0.89 -1.03
N GLU A 275 9.41 -0.98 -1.18
CA GLU A 275 8.49 0.13 -0.91
C GLU A 275 8.40 0.47 0.59
N LEU A 276 8.31 -0.54 1.46
CA LEU A 276 8.25 -0.36 2.91
C LEU A 276 9.50 0.33 3.44
N LEU A 277 10.68 -0.18 3.10
CA LEU A 277 11.96 0.34 3.58
C LEU A 277 12.43 1.56 2.78
N GLY A 278 11.95 1.74 1.54
CA GLY A 278 12.12 2.98 0.78
C GLY A 278 11.33 4.15 1.37
N THR A 279 10.20 3.87 2.04
CA THR A 279 9.41 4.89 2.75
C THR A 279 10.17 5.37 3.99
N HIS A 280 10.56 6.64 4.00
CA HIS A 280 11.52 7.16 4.96
C HIS A 280 11.16 8.55 5.50
N GLU A 281 11.74 8.86 6.65
CA GLU A 281 11.80 10.21 7.21
C GLU A 281 13.26 10.69 7.20
N TRP A 282 13.49 11.92 6.75
CA TRP A 282 14.82 12.54 6.65
C TRP A 282 14.74 13.99 7.13
N ASP A 283 15.45 14.31 8.22
CA ASP A 283 15.48 15.66 8.82
C ASP A 283 16.70 16.50 8.42
N GLY A 284 17.57 15.96 7.55
CA GLY A 284 18.85 16.57 7.18
C GLY A 284 20.06 15.98 7.92
N GLN A 285 19.84 15.16 8.95
CA GLN A 285 20.88 14.50 9.73
C GLN A 285 20.59 13.01 9.98
N GLN A 286 19.34 12.67 10.33
CA GLN A 286 18.90 11.33 10.67
C GLN A 286 17.94 10.79 9.62
N LEU A 287 18.22 9.57 9.17
CA LEU A 287 17.36 8.82 8.26
C LEU A 287 16.70 7.68 9.02
N LYS A 288 15.38 7.56 8.90
CA LYS A 288 14.60 6.45 9.45
C LYS A 288 13.84 5.77 8.33
N LEU A 289 14.04 4.46 8.17
CA LEU A 289 13.34 3.65 7.16
C LEU A 289 12.09 2.99 7.76
N GLY A 290 11.18 2.51 6.90
CA GLY A 290 9.94 1.89 7.36
C GLY A 290 9.03 2.88 8.08
N PHE A 291 9.10 4.15 7.69
CA PHE A 291 8.33 5.24 8.26
C PHE A 291 6.85 5.13 7.88
N ASN A 292 5.94 5.42 8.82
CA ASN A 292 4.51 5.53 8.52
C ASN A 292 4.13 7.01 8.39
N PRO A 293 4.00 7.53 7.16
CA PRO A 293 3.81 8.97 6.95
C PRO A 293 2.44 9.43 7.47
N PRO A 294 2.38 10.41 8.41
CA PRO A 294 1.13 10.98 8.90
C PRO A 294 0.40 11.84 7.87
N ASP A 295 1.10 12.35 6.85
CA ASP A 295 0.52 13.18 5.80
C ASP A 295 1.25 12.99 4.46
N LYS A 296 0.50 13.11 3.35
CA LYS A 296 1.01 13.01 1.98
C LYS A 296 2.10 14.03 1.63
N THR A 297 2.12 15.19 2.29
CA THR A 297 3.08 16.28 2.08
C THR A 297 4.49 15.91 2.52
N GLN A 298 4.63 14.94 3.43
CA GLN A 298 5.93 14.42 3.84
C GLN A 298 6.53 13.44 2.83
N VAL A 299 5.69 12.87 1.95
CA VAL A 299 6.08 11.86 0.95
C VAL A 299 5.60 12.24 -0.45
N PRO A 300 5.99 13.43 -0.96
CA PRO A 300 5.47 13.94 -2.23
C PRO A 300 5.81 13.01 -3.40
N TYR A 301 4.81 12.75 -4.25
CA TYR A 301 4.83 11.84 -5.41
C TYR A 301 4.84 10.33 -5.12
N TRP A 302 4.85 9.90 -3.85
CA TRP A 302 4.87 8.47 -3.49
C TRP A 302 3.54 7.75 -3.75
N GLY A 303 2.42 8.30 -3.27
CA GLY A 303 1.07 7.93 -3.73
C GLY A 303 0.53 6.53 -3.39
N ARG A 304 1.22 5.67 -2.62
CA ARG A 304 0.79 4.27 -2.38
C ARG A 304 -0.54 4.17 -1.63
N VAL A 305 -0.75 5.02 -0.62
CA VAL A 305 -2.06 5.15 0.08
C VAL A 305 -3.18 5.50 -0.91
N LYS A 306 -2.92 6.43 -1.84
CA LYS A 306 -3.91 6.85 -2.83
C LYS A 306 -4.28 5.70 -3.77
N ILE A 307 -3.29 4.95 -4.26
CA ILE A 307 -3.50 3.80 -5.14
C ILE A 307 -4.48 2.81 -4.51
N VAL A 308 -4.22 2.37 -3.28
CA VAL A 308 -5.06 1.38 -2.60
C VAL A 308 -6.48 1.90 -2.38
N ARG A 309 -6.62 3.16 -1.95
CA ARG A 309 -7.93 3.80 -1.75
C ARG A 309 -8.72 3.92 -3.05
N ASP A 310 -8.07 4.34 -4.13
CA ASP A 310 -8.71 4.50 -5.43
C ASP A 310 -9.13 3.14 -6.02
N GLU A 311 -8.26 2.12 -5.94
CA GLU A 311 -8.57 0.76 -6.38
C GLU A 311 -9.71 0.17 -5.57
N TYR A 312 -9.71 0.34 -4.24
CA TYR A 312 -10.82 -0.10 -3.39
C TYR A 312 -12.13 0.62 -3.74
N ALA A 313 -12.11 1.95 -3.88
CA ALA A 313 -13.28 2.74 -4.27
C ALA A 313 -13.81 2.35 -5.67
N ALA A 314 -12.93 1.89 -6.56
CA ALA A 314 -13.27 1.39 -7.88
C ALA A 314 -13.65 -0.11 -7.89
N GLN A 315 -13.91 -0.70 -6.71
CA GLN A 315 -14.32 -2.09 -6.51
C GLN A 315 -13.27 -3.11 -7.00
N ARG A 316 -11.99 -2.76 -6.92
CA ARG A 316 -10.82 -3.60 -7.24
C ARG A 316 -9.95 -3.86 -6.01
N GLY A 317 -10.56 -3.92 -4.82
CA GLY A 317 -9.87 -4.30 -3.60
C GLY A 317 -9.25 -5.69 -3.71
N MET A 318 -8.05 -5.88 -3.16
CA MET A 318 -7.33 -7.15 -3.22
C MET A 318 -7.29 -7.86 -1.86
N THR A 319 -7.31 -9.18 -1.87
CA THR A 319 -7.00 -9.99 -0.68
C THR A 319 -5.50 -10.17 -0.54
N LEU A 320 -5.00 -10.47 0.66
CA LEU A 320 -3.60 -10.86 0.87
C LEU A 320 -3.21 -12.06 -0.02
N LEU A 321 -4.10 -13.05 -0.19
CA LEU A 321 -3.82 -14.22 -1.02
C LEU A 321 -3.68 -13.88 -2.50
N ASP A 322 -4.41 -12.89 -3.00
CA ASP A 322 -4.28 -12.45 -4.39
C ASP A 322 -2.97 -11.70 -4.61
N ILE A 323 -2.56 -10.87 -3.65
CA ILE A 323 -1.26 -10.18 -3.67
C ILE A 323 -0.11 -11.19 -3.62
N PHE A 324 -0.22 -12.22 -2.77
CA PHE A 324 0.79 -13.29 -2.65
C PHE A 324 1.03 -14.07 -3.94
N ARG A 325 0.09 -13.99 -4.89
CA ARG A 325 0.14 -14.67 -6.20
C ARG A 325 0.67 -13.79 -7.33
N TYR A 326 1.05 -12.54 -7.06
CA TYR A 326 1.66 -11.69 -8.08
C TYR A 326 2.86 -12.38 -8.73
N ASP A 327 2.85 -12.37 -10.06
CA ASP A 327 3.96 -12.82 -10.88
C ASP A 327 4.88 -11.64 -11.25
N GLY A 328 5.92 -11.92 -12.04
CA GLY A 328 6.85 -10.89 -12.49
C GLY A 328 6.24 -9.82 -13.42
N GLN A 329 5.04 -10.05 -13.97
CA GLN A 329 4.37 -9.11 -14.87
C GLN A 329 3.43 -8.14 -14.12
N ALA A 330 3.05 -8.46 -12.89
CA ALA A 330 2.18 -7.60 -12.06
C ALA A 330 2.71 -6.15 -11.96
N HIS A 331 4.04 -5.99 -11.89
CA HIS A 331 4.73 -4.72 -11.68
C HIS A 331 4.97 -3.91 -12.96
N LEU A 332 4.38 -4.33 -14.08
CA LEU A 332 4.16 -3.47 -15.25
C LEU A 332 3.10 -2.38 -14.98
N LYS A 333 2.36 -2.52 -13.87
CA LYS A 333 1.32 -1.61 -13.42
C LYS A 333 1.69 -1.00 -12.07
N ASN A 334 1.45 0.30 -11.91
CA ASN A 334 1.77 1.02 -10.68
C ASN A 334 0.95 0.53 -9.48
N GLU A 335 -0.24 0.00 -9.73
CA GLU A 335 -1.16 -0.48 -8.71
C GLU A 335 -0.56 -1.60 -7.86
N ALA A 336 0.24 -2.49 -8.48
CA ALA A 336 0.89 -3.59 -7.78
C ALA A 336 1.81 -3.09 -6.66
N TYR A 337 2.59 -2.03 -6.88
CA TYR A 337 3.45 -1.42 -5.87
C TYR A 337 2.66 -0.91 -4.66
N GLY A 338 1.48 -0.31 -4.90
CA GLY A 338 0.59 0.13 -3.83
C GLY A 338 0.08 -1.03 -2.98
N TRP A 339 -0.33 -2.12 -3.62
CA TRP A 339 -0.81 -3.32 -2.92
C TRP A 339 0.30 -4.08 -2.19
N CYS A 340 1.49 -4.22 -2.79
CA CYS A 340 2.66 -4.82 -2.16
C CYS A 340 3.12 -4.03 -0.93
N TRP A 341 3.18 -2.70 -1.04
CA TRP A 341 3.44 -1.82 0.10
C TRP A 341 2.39 -2.01 1.20
N ALA A 342 1.11 -2.00 0.85
CA ALA A 342 0.04 -2.14 1.84
C ALA A 342 0.09 -3.50 2.56
N ALA A 343 0.32 -4.59 1.83
CA ALA A 343 0.45 -5.92 2.40
C ALA A 343 1.65 -6.04 3.34
N THR A 344 2.83 -5.57 2.92
CA THR A 344 4.03 -5.61 3.76
C THR A 344 3.94 -4.67 4.96
N SER A 345 3.38 -3.47 4.79
CA SER A 345 3.11 -2.54 5.89
C SER A 345 2.17 -3.16 6.94
N PHE A 346 1.06 -3.75 6.50
CA PHE A 346 0.13 -4.46 7.37
C PHE A 346 0.80 -5.63 8.07
N LEU A 347 1.42 -6.55 7.32
CA LEU A 347 2.02 -7.77 7.87
C LEU A 347 3.17 -7.47 8.84
N ASN A 348 3.95 -6.42 8.56
CA ASN A 348 5.07 -5.99 9.39
C ASN A 348 4.61 -5.33 10.70
N GLN A 349 3.44 -4.69 10.74
CA GLN A 349 2.98 -3.93 11.91
C GLN A 349 1.89 -4.65 12.72
N HIS A 350 1.15 -5.56 12.10
CA HIS A 350 0.02 -6.23 12.73
C HIS A 350 0.48 -7.24 13.79
N PRO A 351 -0.09 -7.21 15.03
CA PRO A 351 0.39 -8.02 16.14
C PRO A 351 0.39 -9.54 15.89
N GLN A 352 -0.60 -10.04 15.15
CA GLN A 352 -0.70 -11.49 14.87
C GLN A 352 0.22 -11.96 13.73
N THR A 353 0.73 -11.06 12.89
CA THR A 353 1.48 -11.46 11.68
C THR A 353 2.94 -11.05 11.71
N ARG A 354 3.30 -10.03 12.50
CA ARG A 354 4.63 -9.42 12.50
C ARG A 354 5.76 -10.42 12.70
N GLU A 355 5.64 -11.30 13.67
CA GLU A 355 6.68 -12.30 13.95
C GLU A 355 6.90 -13.24 12.76
N ALA A 356 5.83 -13.83 12.23
CA ALA A 356 5.88 -14.73 11.08
C ALA A 356 6.40 -14.02 9.82
N PHE A 357 6.02 -12.75 9.62
CA PHE A 357 6.48 -11.93 8.50
C PHE A 357 7.97 -11.60 8.59
N LEU A 358 8.46 -11.18 9.76
CA LEU A 358 9.88 -10.88 9.97
C LEU A 358 10.77 -12.12 9.81
N ALA A 359 10.25 -13.31 10.12
CA ALA A 359 10.96 -14.55 9.91
C ALA A 359 11.21 -14.87 8.42
N LEU A 360 10.46 -14.26 7.48
CA LEU A 360 10.61 -14.54 6.04
C LEU A 360 11.96 -14.13 5.45
N LYS A 361 12.70 -13.24 6.13
CA LYS A 361 14.03 -12.81 5.69
C LYS A 361 15.04 -13.95 5.56
N THR A 362 14.78 -15.11 6.17
CA THR A 362 15.63 -16.31 6.04
C THR A 362 15.33 -17.14 4.79
N ASP A 363 14.21 -16.88 4.13
CA ASP A 363 13.66 -17.71 3.05
C ASP A 363 13.72 -17.00 1.68
N THR A 364 14.39 -15.85 1.58
CA THR A 364 14.32 -14.95 0.41
C THR A 364 14.94 -15.52 -0.87
N GLN A 365 15.67 -16.63 -0.78
CA GLN A 365 16.13 -17.38 -1.95
C GLN A 365 14.96 -18.04 -2.71
N ASP A 366 13.87 -18.37 -2.02
CA ASP A 366 12.68 -18.94 -2.61
C ASP A 366 11.81 -17.84 -3.24
N ARG A 367 11.83 -17.80 -4.58
CA ARG A 367 11.03 -16.85 -5.38
C ARG A 367 9.68 -17.42 -5.83
N SER A 368 9.34 -18.63 -5.39
CA SER A 368 8.12 -19.32 -5.80
C SER A 368 6.95 -19.00 -4.86
N ILE A 369 5.76 -19.48 -5.24
CA ILE A 369 4.56 -19.38 -4.39
C ILE A 369 4.71 -20.13 -3.05
N GLU A 370 5.67 -21.05 -2.96
CA GLU A 370 5.94 -21.86 -1.77
C GLU A 370 6.37 -20.97 -0.58
N PHE A 371 7.10 -19.89 -0.85
CA PHE A 371 7.42 -18.84 0.12
C PHE A 371 6.16 -18.29 0.79
N SER A 372 5.19 -17.85 -0.02
CA SER A 372 3.92 -17.29 0.48
C SER A 372 3.06 -18.35 1.15
N ARG A 373 3.09 -19.60 0.65
CA ARG A 373 2.33 -20.72 1.24
C ARG A 373 2.82 -21.03 2.66
N ARG A 374 4.14 -21.00 2.90
CA ARG A 374 4.70 -21.19 4.25
C ARG A 374 4.24 -20.11 5.23
N LEU A 375 4.22 -18.84 4.79
CA LEU A 375 3.67 -17.75 5.60
C LEU A 375 2.20 -18.02 5.96
N HIS A 376 1.39 -18.31 4.94
CA HIS A 376 -0.04 -18.58 5.13
C HIS A 376 -0.29 -19.78 6.05
N GLU A 377 0.43 -20.89 5.88
CA GLU A 377 0.27 -22.08 6.74
C GLU A 377 0.65 -21.80 8.19
N LYS A 378 1.68 -20.96 8.46
CA LYS A 378 2.01 -20.52 9.83
C LYS A 378 0.88 -19.70 10.47
N LEU A 379 0.19 -18.89 9.67
CA LEU A 379 -0.87 -17.98 10.12
C LEU A 379 -2.28 -18.58 10.01
N LYS A 380 -2.39 -19.80 9.47
CA LYS A 380 -3.67 -20.45 9.15
C LYS A 380 -4.66 -20.51 10.30
N PRO A 381 -4.25 -20.80 11.56
CA PRO A 381 -5.20 -20.85 12.67
C PRO A 381 -5.86 -19.49 12.95
N GLN A 382 -5.18 -18.37 12.68
CA GLN A 382 -5.70 -17.01 12.89
C GLN A 382 -6.18 -16.36 11.58
N TRP A 383 -6.10 -17.06 10.44
CA TRP A 383 -6.33 -16.46 9.12
C TRP A 383 -7.68 -15.78 8.95
N PRO A 384 -8.81 -16.30 9.46
CA PRO A 384 -10.09 -15.60 9.38
C PRO A 384 -10.06 -14.22 10.04
N GLU A 385 -9.32 -14.07 11.14
CA GLU A 385 -9.16 -12.81 11.87
C GLU A 385 -8.28 -11.84 11.09
N ILE A 386 -7.14 -12.34 10.59
CA ILE A 386 -6.21 -11.58 9.76
C ILE A 386 -6.89 -11.08 8.50
N ALA A 387 -7.75 -11.88 7.88
CA ALA A 387 -8.50 -11.51 6.68
C ALA A 387 -9.53 -10.41 6.95
N GLU A 388 -10.23 -10.46 8.09
CA GLU A 388 -11.16 -9.42 8.52
C GLU A 388 -10.43 -8.11 8.83
N ASP A 389 -9.31 -8.17 9.57
CA ASP A 389 -8.50 -7.00 9.89
C ASP A 389 -7.84 -6.40 8.64
N TRP A 390 -7.42 -7.22 7.67
CA TRP A 390 -6.97 -6.76 6.35
C TRP A 390 -8.06 -6.02 5.59
N GLN A 391 -9.29 -6.52 5.62
CA GLN A 391 -10.42 -5.85 4.98
C GLN A 391 -10.67 -4.48 5.63
N LEU A 392 -10.71 -4.41 6.96
CA LEU A 392 -10.87 -3.15 7.69
C LEU A 392 -9.71 -2.18 7.40
N TYR A 393 -8.48 -2.69 7.30
CA TYR A 393 -7.31 -1.91 6.93
C TYR A 393 -7.47 -1.27 5.55
N VAL A 394 -7.80 -2.06 4.52
CA VAL A 394 -7.98 -1.55 3.15
C VAL A 394 -9.12 -0.54 3.06
N MET A 395 -10.22 -0.78 3.77
CA MET A 395 -11.41 0.09 3.77
C MET A 395 -11.13 1.47 4.39
N GLN A 396 -10.28 1.51 5.40
CA GLN A 396 -10.04 2.69 6.23
C GLN A 396 -8.64 3.27 6.02
N LEU A 397 -7.89 2.77 5.02
CA LEU A 397 -6.51 3.14 4.81
C LEU A 397 -6.37 4.63 4.54
N GLU A 398 -5.53 5.28 5.32
CA GLU A 398 -5.14 6.68 5.17
C GLU A 398 -3.73 6.91 5.68
N TYR A 399 -3.21 8.12 5.47
CA TYR A 399 -1.90 8.49 6.01
C TYR A 399 -1.95 8.46 7.54
N GLY A 400 -0.90 7.93 8.17
CA GLY A 400 -0.80 7.79 9.62
C GLY A 400 -1.55 6.60 10.22
N TYR A 401 -2.19 5.75 9.41
CA TYR A 401 -2.93 4.58 9.91
C TYR A 401 -2.08 3.73 10.87
N ASP A 402 -2.51 3.56 12.12
CA ASP A 402 -1.80 2.75 13.12
C ASP A 402 -2.31 1.31 13.10
N VAL A 403 -1.63 0.45 12.35
CA VAL A 403 -2.02 -0.97 12.19
C VAL A 403 -2.09 -1.71 13.52
N ALA A 404 -1.18 -1.42 14.46
CA ALA A 404 -1.12 -2.12 15.73
C ALA A 404 -2.27 -1.74 16.66
N ARG A 405 -2.66 -0.46 16.68
CA ARG A 405 -3.83 0.01 17.46
C ARG A 405 -5.17 -0.28 16.79
N ALA A 406 -5.18 -0.34 15.47
CA ALA A 406 -6.38 -0.62 14.70
C ALA A 406 -6.69 -2.12 14.57
N ALA A 407 -5.70 -3.00 14.80
CA ALA A 407 -5.92 -4.44 14.88
C ALA A 407 -7.02 -4.75 15.90
N THR A 408 -7.95 -5.62 15.52
CA THR A 408 -9.13 -5.90 16.33
C THR A 408 -8.71 -6.65 17.59
N VAL A 409 -9.09 -6.16 18.77
CA VAL A 409 -8.82 -6.85 20.04
C VAL A 409 -9.76 -8.04 20.16
N ARG A 410 -9.23 -9.26 20.02
CA ARG A 410 -9.99 -10.51 20.10
C ARG A 410 -10.01 -11.08 21.51
N LYS A 411 -11.11 -11.76 21.85
CA LYS A 411 -11.28 -12.54 23.07
C LYS A 411 -12.03 -13.81 22.72
N GLU A 412 -11.76 -14.88 23.47
CA GLU A 412 -12.59 -16.07 23.45
C GLU A 412 -14.04 -15.69 23.76
N SER A 413 -14.97 -16.28 23.01
CA SER A 413 -16.38 -15.97 23.15
C SER A 413 -17.07 -16.93 24.10
N VAL A 414 -17.86 -16.39 25.00
CA VAL A 414 -18.66 -17.14 25.97
C VAL A 414 -20.10 -16.65 25.97
N PRO A 415 -21.08 -17.46 26.39
CA PRO A 415 -22.46 -17.01 26.52
C PRO A 415 -22.59 -15.79 27.45
N LEU A 416 -23.41 -14.81 27.06
CA LEU A 416 -23.74 -13.69 27.93
C LEU A 416 -24.47 -14.19 29.20
N PRO A 417 -24.00 -13.83 30.41
CA PRO A 417 -24.70 -14.20 31.64
C PRO A 417 -26.11 -13.58 31.71
N ALA A 418 -27.06 -14.29 32.32
CA ALA A 418 -28.45 -13.82 32.46
C ALA A 418 -28.59 -12.48 33.20
N ALA A 419 -27.66 -12.17 34.13
CA ALA A 419 -27.63 -10.88 34.83
C ALA A 419 -27.17 -9.71 33.94
N GLY A 420 -26.60 -10.01 32.77
CA GLY A 420 -25.83 -9.10 31.92
C GLY A 420 -24.33 -9.15 32.23
N ALA A 421 -23.57 -8.32 31.53
CA ALA A 421 -22.13 -8.17 31.72
C ALA A 421 -21.71 -6.70 31.64
N THR A 422 -20.53 -6.40 32.16
CA THR A 422 -19.89 -5.08 32.06
C THR A 422 -18.51 -5.24 31.46
N VAL A 423 -18.18 -4.39 30.49
CA VAL A 423 -16.88 -4.35 29.80
C VAL A 423 -16.36 -2.92 29.74
N ASN A 424 -15.05 -2.76 29.60
CA ASN A 424 -14.44 -1.48 29.30
C ASN A 424 -14.00 -1.45 27.83
N VAL A 425 -14.22 -0.32 27.17
CA VAL A 425 -13.83 -0.06 25.78
C VAL A 425 -12.80 1.06 25.79
N ALA A 426 -11.56 0.74 25.45
CA ALA A 426 -10.46 1.70 25.41
C ALA A 426 -10.58 2.64 24.20
N ALA A 427 -10.24 3.91 24.37
CA ALA A 427 -10.31 4.90 23.30
C ALA A 427 -9.10 4.84 22.33
N ASP A 428 -7.98 4.25 22.75
CA ASP A 428 -6.75 4.12 21.97
C ASP A 428 -6.69 2.85 21.11
N ARG A 429 -7.84 2.22 20.89
CA ARG A 429 -8.02 1.00 20.09
C ARG A 429 -9.23 1.16 19.20
N ALA A 430 -9.21 0.48 18.05
CA ALA A 430 -10.39 0.36 17.18
C ALA A 430 -11.39 -0.66 17.77
N TRP A 431 -11.71 -1.71 17.01
CA TRP A 431 -12.68 -2.72 17.40
C TRP A 431 -12.18 -3.61 18.55
N GLN A 432 -13.04 -3.81 19.55
CA GLN A 432 -12.75 -4.57 20.74
C GLN A 432 -13.85 -5.59 21.02
N SER A 433 -13.48 -6.87 21.09
CA SER A 433 -14.37 -7.95 21.49
C SER A 433 -14.80 -7.75 22.94
N THR A 434 -16.11 -7.86 23.15
CA THR A 434 -16.67 -7.96 24.50
C THR A 434 -16.39 -9.32 25.14
N GLY A 435 -16.15 -10.35 24.31
CA GLY A 435 -16.06 -11.76 24.72
C GLY A 435 -17.42 -12.43 24.91
N PHE A 436 -18.54 -11.73 24.63
CA PHE A 436 -19.88 -12.28 24.81
C PHE A 436 -20.56 -12.60 23.49
N GLU A 437 -21.13 -13.80 23.43
CA GLU A 437 -22.00 -14.23 22.34
C GLU A 437 -23.37 -13.57 22.45
N VAL A 438 -23.89 -13.17 21.30
CA VAL A 438 -25.25 -12.69 21.13
C VAL A 438 -25.96 -13.49 20.05
N THR A 439 -27.21 -13.87 20.33
CA THR A 439 -28.07 -14.67 19.45
C THR A 439 -28.89 -13.78 18.52
N ALA A 440 -29.04 -14.22 17.27
CA ALA A 440 -29.90 -13.60 16.27
C ALA A 440 -31.35 -13.46 16.77
N GLY A 441 -31.98 -12.32 16.46
CA GLY A 441 -33.38 -12.05 16.79
C GLY A 441 -33.66 -11.69 18.25
N LYS A 442 -32.73 -11.95 19.18
CA LYS A 442 -32.83 -11.45 20.56
C LYS A 442 -32.44 -9.97 20.61
N THR A 443 -33.03 -9.23 21.55
CA THR A 443 -32.70 -7.81 21.76
C THR A 443 -31.83 -7.64 22.99
N TYR A 444 -30.77 -6.85 22.86
CA TYR A 444 -29.84 -6.51 23.93
C TYR A 444 -29.89 -5.01 24.18
N GLU A 445 -29.99 -4.61 25.44
CA GLU A 445 -29.78 -3.25 25.88
C GLU A 445 -28.30 -3.04 26.16
N ILE A 446 -27.75 -1.96 25.61
CA ILE A 446 -26.36 -1.56 25.76
C ILE A 446 -26.36 -0.16 26.31
N SER A 447 -25.82 0.03 27.52
CA SER A 447 -25.66 1.34 28.16
C SER A 447 -24.19 1.62 28.41
N ALA A 448 -23.76 2.85 28.19
CA ALA A 448 -22.37 3.26 28.28
C ALA A 448 -22.21 4.51 29.12
N SER A 449 -21.12 4.58 29.86
CA SER A 449 -20.78 5.70 30.73
C SER A 449 -19.28 5.92 30.80
N GLY A 450 -18.86 7.11 31.22
CA GLY A 450 -17.46 7.49 31.34
C GLY A 450 -17.04 8.57 30.35
N ARG A 451 -15.81 9.03 30.51
CA ARG A 451 -15.19 10.08 29.68
C ARG A 451 -13.83 9.63 29.20
N TYR A 452 -13.51 9.99 27.98
CA TYR A 452 -12.25 9.67 27.31
C TYR A 452 -11.79 10.82 26.43
N GLN A 453 -10.52 10.81 26.08
CA GLN A 453 -9.87 11.82 25.25
C GLN A 453 -9.68 11.29 23.82
N LEU A 454 -10.00 12.11 22.82
CA LEU A 454 -9.91 11.79 21.39
C LEU A 454 -8.88 12.62 20.61
N ALA A 455 -8.27 13.60 21.28
CA ALA A 455 -7.18 14.41 20.74
C ALA A 455 -6.49 15.14 21.90
N ARG A 456 -5.19 15.45 21.75
CA ARG A 456 -4.41 16.21 22.76
C ARG A 456 -4.36 17.71 22.49
N GLU A 457 -4.30 18.09 21.22
CA GLU A 457 -4.01 19.44 20.75
C GLU A 457 -5.17 20.02 19.93
N PRO A 458 -5.37 21.36 19.92
CA PRO A 458 -4.67 22.37 20.72
C PRO A 458 -5.10 22.39 22.21
N LYS A 459 -6.17 21.67 22.54
CA LYS A 459 -6.60 21.32 23.90
C LYS A 459 -7.19 19.91 23.86
N PRO A 460 -7.18 19.16 24.98
CA PRO A 460 -7.79 17.83 25.02
C PRO A 460 -9.25 17.83 24.58
N TRP A 461 -9.59 16.98 23.62
CA TRP A 461 -10.97 16.75 23.21
C TRP A 461 -11.57 15.64 24.06
N MET A 462 -12.32 16.05 25.09
CA MET A 462 -13.03 15.12 25.95
C MET A 462 -14.37 14.73 25.33
N ALA A 463 -14.65 13.43 25.30
CA ALA A 463 -15.90 12.87 24.82
C ALA A 463 -16.55 11.94 25.85
N GLU A 464 -17.84 11.72 25.64
CA GLU A 464 -18.70 10.76 26.32
C GLU A 464 -19.31 9.84 25.24
N PRO A 465 -19.97 8.72 25.58
CA PRO A 465 -20.43 7.73 24.61
C PRO A 465 -21.31 8.22 23.44
N ASN A 466 -21.96 9.39 23.55
CA ASN A 466 -22.67 10.03 22.42
C ASN A 466 -21.73 10.67 21.37
N GLY A 467 -20.44 10.73 21.66
CA GLY A 467 -19.44 11.43 20.88
C GLY A 467 -19.51 12.96 20.97
N ILE A 468 -18.64 13.61 20.22
CA ILE A 468 -18.58 15.05 20.02
C ILE A 468 -18.74 15.37 18.52
N THR A 469 -19.31 16.54 18.22
CA THR A 469 -19.62 16.95 16.84
C THR A 469 -18.63 17.99 16.28
N ILE A 470 -17.43 18.09 16.87
CA ILE A 470 -16.36 18.96 16.34
C ILE A 470 -15.86 18.40 15.01
N GLU A 471 -15.72 17.07 14.94
CA GLU A 471 -15.38 16.32 13.74
C GLU A 471 -16.25 15.06 13.66
N TYR A 472 -16.28 14.49 12.46
CA TYR A 472 -17.00 13.25 12.17
C TYR A 472 -16.05 12.28 11.50
N HIS A 473 -16.06 11.03 11.93
CA HIS A 473 -15.40 9.93 11.23
C HIS A 473 -16.47 9.01 10.63
N GLN A 474 -16.33 8.72 9.33
CA GLN A 474 -17.31 7.91 8.56
C GLN A 474 -18.77 8.38 8.68
N GLY A 475 -18.97 9.70 8.79
CA GLY A 475 -20.29 10.30 8.91
C GLY A 475 -20.92 10.22 10.30
N GLN A 476 -20.19 9.70 11.31
CA GLN A 476 -20.64 9.62 12.70
C GLN A 476 -19.83 10.55 13.61
N PRO A 477 -20.42 11.06 14.72
CA PRO A 477 -19.69 11.91 15.67
C PRO A 477 -18.41 11.24 16.17
N LEU A 478 -17.37 12.04 16.41
CA LEU A 478 -16.12 11.52 16.95
C LEU A 478 -16.34 10.95 18.36
N GLY A 479 -15.83 9.76 18.60
CA GLY A 479 -15.93 9.01 19.84
C GLY A 479 -17.29 8.40 20.13
N ILE A 480 -18.28 8.47 19.25
CA ILE A 480 -19.57 7.80 19.53
C ILE A 480 -19.37 6.29 19.70
N LEU A 481 -20.08 5.68 20.65
CA LEU A 481 -20.05 4.23 20.82
C LEU A 481 -20.77 3.53 19.68
N LEU A 482 -20.04 2.61 19.04
CA LEU A 482 -20.51 1.76 17.96
C LEU A 482 -20.52 0.30 18.42
N ALA A 483 -21.46 -0.48 17.87
CA ALA A 483 -21.54 -1.91 18.10
C ALA A 483 -21.68 -2.68 16.79
N ALA A 484 -21.10 -3.87 16.73
CA ALA A 484 -21.27 -4.79 15.63
C ALA A 484 -21.14 -6.24 16.12
N VAL A 485 -21.78 -7.16 15.39
CA VAL A 485 -21.73 -8.60 15.71
C VAL A 485 -21.02 -9.30 14.57
N THR A 486 -19.90 -9.95 14.86
CA THR A 486 -19.16 -10.72 13.85
C THR A 486 -18.80 -12.10 14.37
N SER A 487 -18.67 -13.02 13.43
CA SER A 487 -17.97 -14.29 13.58
C SER A 487 -16.88 -14.29 12.50
N PRO A 488 -15.59 -14.25 12.85
CA PRO A 488 -14.51 -14.03 11.88
C PRO A 488 -14.54 -15.04 10.72
N ALA A 489 -14.93 -16.28 11.00
CA ALA A 489 -15.09 -17.32 9.96
C ALA A 489 -16.14 -16.96 8.90
N ALA A 490 -17.19 -16.22 9.26
CA ALA A 490 -18.22 -15.76 8.33
C ALA A 490 -17.77 -14.52 7.52
N ALA A 491 -16.85 -13.71 8.05
CA ALA A 491 -16.35 -12.50 7.40
C ALA A 491 -15.38 -12.77 6.24
N VAL A 492 -14.81 -13.98 6.13
CA VAL A 492 -13.84 -14.32 5.07
C VAL A 492 -14.41 -14.16 3.64
N ASN A 493 -15.72 -14.37 3.46
CA ASN A 493 -16.37 -14.36 2.14
C ASN A 493 -17.35 -13.19 1.95
N ALA A 494 -17.40 -12.23 2.87
CA ALA A 494 -18.33 -11.12 2.86
C ALA A 494 -17.68 -9.83 3.37
N ILE A 495 -18.38 -8.71 3.28
CA ILE A 495 -17.98 -7.50 4.00
C ILE A 495 -18.20 -7.76 5.49
N SER A 496 -17.17 -7.52 6.30
CA SER A 496 -17.23 -7.65 7.75
C SER A 496 -18.34 -6.78 8.32
N PRO A 497 -19.18 -7.31 9.23
CA PRO A 497 -20.16 -6.50 9.95
C PRO A 497 -19.54 -5.32 10.70
N LEU A 498 -18.26 -5.39 11.05
CA LEU A 498 -17.51 -4.30 11.69
C LEU A 498 -17.39 -3.05 10.79
N ALA A 499 -17.57 -3.20 9.48
CA ALA A 499 -17.58 -2.09 8.52
C ALA A 499 -18.94 -1.37 8.42
N THR A 500 -20.01 -1.96 8.96
CA THR A 500 -21.37 -1.38 8.94
C THR A 500 -21.99 -1.47 10.33
N PRO A 501 -21.45 -0.74 11.32
CA PRO A 501 -21.86 -0.89 12.71
C PRO A 501 -23.19 -0.19 13.01
N ASP A 502 -23.83 -0.64 14.08
CA ASP A 502 -24.96 0.05 14.71
C ASP A 502 -24.45 1.16 15.64
N ILE A 503 -25.15 2.29 15.64
CA ILE A 503 -24.85 3.43 16.52
C ILE A 503 -25.57 3.21 17.85
N ILE A 504 -24.81 3.17 18.95
CA ILE A 504 -25.37 2.95 20.29
C ILE A 504 -25.42 4.24 21.10
N GLY A 505 -24.33 5.01 21.12
CA GLY A 505 -24.24 6.19 21.98
C GLY A 505 -24.18 5.83 23.47
N THR A 506 -24.81 6.66 24.31
CA THR A 506 -24.93 6.44 25.77
C THR A 506 -25.86 5.28 26.12
N SER A 507 -26.89 5.03 25.32
CA SER A 507 -27.80 3.92 25.53
C SER A 507 -28.49 3.58 24.21
N GLY A 508 -28.52 2.29 23.87
CA GLY A 508 -29.13 1.80 22.65
C GLY A 508 -29.59 0.35 22.78
N ARG A 509 -30.31 -0.11 21.75
CA ARG A 509 -30.71 -1.51 21.62
C ARG A 509 -30.09 -2.12 20.38
N LEU A 510 -29.62 -3.34 20.50
CA LEU A 510 -29.06 -4.13 19.42
C LEU A 510 -29.91 -5.39 19.24
N THR A 511 -30.35 -5.66 18.02
CA THR A 511 -30.99 -6.93 17.65
C THR A 511 -30.17 -7.58 16.54
N PRO A 512 -29.27 -8.53 16.85
CA PRO A 512 -28.38 -9.14 15.87
C PRO A 512 -29.16 -9.86 14.78
N ARG A 513 -28.67 -9.79 13.53
CA ARG A 513 -29.24 -10.51 12.39
C ARG A 513 -28.72 -11.95 12.27
N HIS A 514 -27.58 -12.21 12.90
CA HIS A 514 -26.90 -13.50 12.94
C HIS A 514 -26.28 -13.70 14.32
N ASN A 515 -25.99 -14.95 14.66
CA ASN A 515 -25.26 -15.27 15.88
C ASN A 515 -23.80 -14.83 15.74
N GLY A 516 -23.19 -14.38 16.83
CA GLY A 516 -21.77 -14.05 16.83
C GLY A 516 -21.33 -13.40 18.13
N THR A 517 -20.10 -12.90 18.13
CA THR A 517 -19.55 -12.16 19.27
C THR A 517 -19.85 -10.67 19.09
N LEU A 518 -20.23 -10.00 20.19
CA LEU A 518 -20.41 -8.55 20.20
C LEU A 518 -19.05 -7.85 20.27
N TYR A 519 -18.83 -6.91 19.37
CA TYR A 519 -17.69 -6.00 19.32
C TYR A 519 -18.15 -4.57 19.50
N LEU A 520 -17.31 -3.78 20.18
CA LEU A 520 -17.53 -2.37 20.46
C LEU A 520 -16.34 -1.55 19.97
N SER A 521 -16.60 -0.30 19.57
CA SER A 521 -15.57 0.66 19.19
C SER A 521 -16.03 2.08 19.55
N LEU A 522 -15.07 2.95 19.84
CA LEU A 522 -15.29 4.38 19.94
C LEU A 522 -14.87 5.00 18.60
N ASN A 523 -15.81 5.66 17.92
CA ASN A 523 -15.62 6.08 16.53
C ASN A 523 -14.47 7.10 16.37
N ASP A 524 -13.37 6.70 15.75
CA ASP A 524 -12.27 7.59 15.43
C ASP A 524 -11.51 7.09 14.21
N SER A 525 -10.74 7.97 13.60
CA SER A 525 -9.79 7.60 12.56
C SER A 525 -8.72 6.66 13.13
N PRO A 526 -8.43 5.54 12.44
CA PRO A 526 -7.29 4.69 12.78
C PRO A 526 -5.93 5.41 12.78
N SER A 527 -5.82 6.58 12.12
CA SER A 527 -4.62 7.41 12.15
C SER A 527 -4.46 8.26 13.41
N LYS A 528 -5.52 8.37 14.23
CA LYS A 528 -5.58 9.22 15.42
C LYS A 528 -5.52 8.46 16.73
N LEU A 529 -5.78 7.15 16.74
CA LEU A 529 -5.81 6.31 17.95
C LEU A 529 -4.62 6.48 18.93
N ALA A 530 -3.45 6.91 18.46
CA ALA A 530 -2.28 7.14 19.31
C ALA A 530 -2.38 8.37 20.23
N ASP A 531 -3.22 9.37 19.92
CA ASP A 531 -3.44 10.54 20.77
C ASP A 531 -4.65 10.39 21.72
N ASN A 532 -5.46 9.35 21.50
CA ASN A 532 -6.56 8.95 22.35
C ASN A 532 -6.09 8.39 23.70
N SER A 533 -6.91 8.56 24.74
CA SER A 533 -6.67 7.95 26.05
C SER A 533 -7.95 7.81 26.87
N GLY A 534 -7.91 6.91 27.86
CA GLY A 534 -9.07 6.58 28.69
C GLY A 534 -9.95 5.49 28.08
N ALA A 535 -11.12 5.29 28.67
CA ALA A 535 -12.07 4.25 28.28
C ALA A 535 -13.50 4.64 28.69
N CYS A 536 -14.48 3.97 28.10
CA CYS A 536 -15.85 3.96 28.63
C CYS A 536 -16.20 2.59 29.21
N THR A 537 -17.10 2.57 30.18
CA THR A 537 -17.67 1.36 30.75
C THR A 537 -19.03 1.11 30.11
N VAL A 538 -19.22 -0.10 29.59
CA VAL A 538 -20.41 -0.52 28.86
C VAL A 538 -21.07 -1.69 29.58
N GLN A 539 -22.35 -1.56 29.91
CA GLN A 539 -23.19 -2.65 30.39
C GLN A 539 -24.02 -3.23 29.24
N ILE A 540 -24.13 -4.56 29.22
CA ILE A 540 -24.84 -5.33 28.19
C ILE A 540 -25.82 -6.25 28.88
N ARG A 541 -27.09 -6.23 28.49
CA ARG A 541 -28.14 -7.10 29.05
C ARG A 541 -29.09 -7.57 27.96
N GLU A 542 -29.43 -8.86 27.97
CA GLU A 542 -30.54 -9.38 27.15
C GLU A 542 -31.86 -8.83 27.68
N VAL A 543 -32.67 -8.22 26.81
CA VAL A 543 -34.03 -7.78 27.14
C VAL A 543 -34.93 -9.00 27.01
N MET A 544 -35.40 -9.52 28.15
CA MET A 544 -36.43 -10.55 28.15
C MET A 544 -37.74 -9.94 27.61
N PRO A 545 -38.45 -10.64 26.71
CA PRO A 545 -39.68 -10.15 26.08
C PRO A 545 -40.81 -9.90 27.08
#